data_AF-X1MME9-F1
#
_entry.id   AF-X1MME9-F1
#
_cell.length_a   1.000
_cell.length_b   1.000
_cell.length_c   1.000
_cell.angle_alpha   90.00
_cell.angle_beta   90.00
_cell.angle_gamma   90.00
#
_symmetry.space_group_name_H-M   'P 1'
#
loop_
_entity.id
_entity.type
_entity.pdbx_description
1 polymer ?
#
loop_
_entity_poly.entity_id
_entity_poly.type
_entity_poly.pdbx_seq_one_letter_code
_entity_poly.pdbx_strand_id
1 'polypeptide(L)'
;MKNFLSEITEKSMGTYLDKRKWMLRYYPDYFPLKSTPFLTYEVLIGLMGVSAADIVSYNSSAPEKTRRTLQRLSGNLPATRVKRTMDENAINNYLVAKNTIKNDADMVALLNMVFGDIDFVVESVQQRC
;
A
#
# COMPACT_ATOMS: atom_id res chain seq x y z
N MET A 1 -13.95 -10.79 -35.30
CA MET A 1 -13.33 -11.57 -34.22
C MET A 1 -12.94 -10.58 -33.12
N LYS A 2 -13.71 -10.49 -32.02
CA LYS A 2 -13.38 -9.58 -30.90
C LYS A 2 -12.26 -10.22 -30.08
N ASN A 3 -11.16 -9.50 -29.93
CA ASN A 3 -9.96 -9.98 -29.24
C ASN A 3 -10.20 -9.84 -27.73
N PHE A 4 -10.22 -10.95 -26.98
CA PHE A 4 -10.47 -10.97 -25.52
C PHE A 4 -9.47 -10.09 -24.73
N LEU A 5 -8.28 -9.86 -25.29
CA LEU A 5 -7.23 -9.00 -24.72
C LEU A 5 -7.61 -7.51 -24.64
N SER A 6 -8.71 -7.08 -25.27
CA SER A 6 -9.17 -5.68 -25.25
C SER A 6 -10.23 -5.35 -24.19
N GLU A 7 -10.73 -6.34 -23.45
CA GLU A 7 -11.86 -6.12 -22.52
C GLU A 7 -11.45 -5.45 -21.20
N ILE A 8 -10.18 -5.55 -20.81
CA ILE A 8 -9.66 -4.88 -19.60
C ILE A 8 -8.75 -3.75 -20.03
N THR A 9 -9.34 -2.58 -20.25
CA THR A 9 -8.59 -1.33 -20.40
C THR A 9 -8.19 -0.81 -19.02
N GLU A 10 -7.06 -0.11 -18.94
CA GLU A 10 -6.62 0.58 -17.71
C GLU A 10 -7.75 1.45 -17.11
N LYS A 11 -8.52 2.13 -17.97
CA LYS A 11 -9.66 2.95 -17.57
C LYS A 11 -10.80 2.14 -16.96
N SER A 12 -11.14 0.99 -17.55
CA SER A 12 -12.16 0.10 -16.99
C SER A 12 -11.72 -0.51 -15.65
N MET A 13 -10.43 -0.84 -15.51
CA MET A 13 -9.86 -1.33 -14.26
C MET A 13 -9.88 -0.26 -13.18
N GLY A 14 -9.43 0.96 -13.50
CA GLY A 14 -9.48 2.09 -12.56
C GLY A 14 -10.90 2.36 -12.05
N THR A 15 -11.88 2.36 -12.96
CA THR A 15 -13.30 2.54 -12.59
C THR A 15 -13.81 1.43 -11.67
N TYR A 16 -13.36 0.19 -11.88
CA TYR A 16 -13.69 -0.94 -11.01
C TYR A 16 -13.08 -0.78 -9.62
N LEU A 17 -11.80 -0.41 -9.55
CA LEU A 17 -11.06 -0.24 -8.30
C LEU A 17 -11.64 0.89 -7.44
N ASP A 18 -12.06 2.00 -8.06
CA ASP A 18 -12.64 3.16 -7.37
C ASP A 18 -14.03 2.88 -6.82
N LYS A 19 -14.84 2.07 -7.52
CA LYS A 19 -16.19 1.71 -7.08
C LYS A 19 -16.20 0.69 -5.96
N ARG A 20 -15.15 -0.13 -5.86
CA ARG A 20 -15.08 -1.21 -4.88
C ARG A 20 -14.77 -0.65 -3.50
N LYS A 21 -15.48 -1.17 -2.49
CA LYS A 21 -15.18 -0.89 -1.08
C LYS A 21 -14.12 -1.88 -0.59
N TRP A 22 -12.95 -1.36 -0.26
CA TRP A 22 -11.82 -2.12 0.29
C TRP A 22 -11.95 -2.25 1.81
N MET A 23 -11.22 -3.20 2.40
CA MET A 23 -11.15 -3.30 3.85
C MET A 23 -10.56 -2.03 4.45
N LEU A 24 -11.15 -1.52 5.54
CA LEU A 24 -10.63 -0.35 6.24
C LEU A 24 -9.34 -0.73 6.96
N ARG A 25 -8.32 0.12 6.85
CA ARG A 25 -6.99 -0.10 7.43
C ARG A 25 -6.63 1.05 8.35
N TYR A 26 -5.82 0.76 9.35
CA TYR A 26 -5.36 1.78 10.31
C TYR A 26 -4.19 2.60 9.77
N TYR A 27 -3.33 2.03 8.92
CA TYR A 27 -2.10 2.70 8.48
C TYR A 27 -2.36 4.01 7.71
N PRO A 28 -3.40 4.17 6.87
CA PRO A 28 -3.63 5.43 6.18
C PRO A 28 -3.90 6.61 7.12
N ASP A 29 -4.49 6.35 8.29
CA ASP A 29 -4.82 7.38 9.29
C ASP A 29 -3.56 7.90 9.99
N TYR A 30 -2.58 7.03 10.23
CA TYR A 30 -1.32 7.41 10.90
C TYR A 30 -0.18 7.74 9.91
N PHE A 31 -0.22 7.19 8.70
CA PHE A 31 0.80 7.30 7.67
C PHE A 31 0.16 7.71 6.33
N PRO A 32 -0.10 9.01 6.13
CA PRO A 32 -0.69 9.48 4.88
C PRO A 32 0.24 9.22 3.69
N LEU A 33 -0.32 8.65 2.62
CA LEU A 33 0.43 8.34 1.42
C LEU A 33 0.78 9.63 0.66
N LYS A 34 2.06 9.79 0.31
CA LYS A 34 2.56 10.90 -0.51
C LYS A 34 3.19 10.35 -1.78
N SER A 35 2.73 10.81 -2.93
CA SER A 35 3.32 10.44 -4.22
C SER A 35 4.61 11.22 -4.47
N THR A 36 5.65 10.52 -4.93
CA THR A 36 6.94 11.10 -5.31
C THR A 36 7.40 10.50 -6.62
N PRO A 37 7.96 11.30 -7.56
CA PRO A 37 8.50 10.76 -8.82
C PRO A 37 9.84 10.03 -8.65
N PHE A 38 10.45 10.11 -7.46
CA PHE A 38 11.76 9.52 -7.17
C PHE A 38 11.64 8.14 -6.49
N LEU A 39 12.64 7.29 -6.72
CA LEU A 39 12.79 5.96 -6.09
C LEU A 39 13.54 6.02 -4.75
N THR A 40 13.86 7.22 -4.27
CA THR A 40 14.57 7.46 -3.01
C THR A 40 13.75 8.42 -2.16
N TYR A 41 13.72 8.19 -0.85
CA TYR A 41 13.16 9.15 0.09
C TYR A 41 14.29 9.85 0.82
N GLU A 42 14.15 11.17 0.99
CA GLU A 42 15.03 11.98 1.81
C GLU A 42 14.17 12.86 2.72
N VAL A 43 14.40 12.76 4.03
CA VAL A 43 13.70 13.54 5.04
C VAL A 43 14.73 14.20 5.94
N LEU A 44 14.56 15.49 6.17
CA LEU A 44 15.38 16.26 7.10
C LEU A 44 14.70 16.26 8.47
N ILE A 45 15.35 15.63 9.45
CA ILE A 45 14.86 15.53 10.82
C ILE A 45 15.69 16.48 11.69
N GLY A 46 15.02 17.44 12.31
CA GLY A 46 15.61 18.32 13.32
C GLY A 46 15.28 17.81 14.71
N LEU A 47 16.28 17.58 15.54
CA LEU A 47 16.07 17.21 16.94
C LEU A 47 15.83 18.51 17.73
N MET A 48 14.58 18.75 18.12
CA MET A 48 14.21 19.90 18.93
C MET A 48 13.98 19.46 20.39
N GLY A 49 14.89 19.87 21.27
CA GLY A 49 14.68 19.89 22.71
C GLY A 49 14.43 21.32 23.19
N VAL A 50 13.51 21.51 24.13
CA VAL A 50 13.43 22.77 24.88
C VAL A 50 14.59 22.78 25.85
N SER A 51 15.54 23.70 25.69
CA SER A 51 16.60 23.88 26.69
C SER A 51 15.98 24.60 27.89
N ALA A 52 15.61 23.84 28.91
CA ALA A 52 15.21 24.39 30.20
C ALA A 52 16.41 25.11 30.87
N ALA A 53 16.14 25.94 31.86
CA ALA A 53 17.17 26.66 32.60
C ALA A 53 18.07 25.68 33.37
N ASP A 54 19.38 25.96 33.40
CA ASP A 54 20.35 25.16 34.16
C ASP A 54 20.55 25.78 35.55
N ILE A 55 20.55 24.95 36.59
CA ILE A 55 20.91 25.37 37.95
C ILE A 55 22.43 25.30 38.08
N VAL A 56 23.06 26.44 38.35
CA VAL A 56 24.51 26.57 38.44
C VAL A 56 24.90 26.95 39.87
N SER A 57 25.95 26.33 40.42
CA SER A 57 26.47 26.62 41.76
C SER A 57 27.12 28.00 41.84
N TYR A 58 27.12 28.61 43.04
CA TYR A 58 27.85 29.86 43.28
C TYR A 58 29.35 29.71 42.94
N ASN A 59 29.89 30.66 42.18
CA ASN A 59 31.27 30.71 41.68
C ASN A 59 31.67 29.66 40.63
N SER A 60 30.74 28.94 39.99
CA SER A 60 31.07 28.10 38.83
C SER A 60 30.73 28.80 37.51
N SER A 61 31.53 28.54 36.47
CA SER A 61 31.26 29.04 35.12
C SER A 61 29.93 28.53 34.56
N ALA A 62 29.33 29.32 33.67
CA ALA A 62 28.11 28.93 32.98
C ALA A 62 28.36 27.70 32.08
N PRO A 63 27.43 26.73 32.03
CA PRO A 63 27.54 25.58 31.15
C PRO A 63 27.41 26.00 29.68
N GLU A 64 28.22 25.40 28.81
CA GLU A 64 28.18 25.65 27.38
C GLU A 64 27.05 24.83 26.71
N LYS A 65 26.14 25.51 25.99
CA LYS A 65 25.01 24.87 25.30
C LYS A 65 25.35 24.54 23.84
N THR A 66 24.98 23.35 23.39
CA THR A 66 25.21 22.90 22.00
C THR A 66 24.15 23.43 21.03
N ARG A 67 24.53 23.65 19.77
CA ARG A 67 23.61 24.04 18.68
C ARG A 67 22.71 22.88 18.27
N ARG A 68 21.53 23.21 17.73
CA ARG A 68 20.61 22.22 17.13
C ARG A 68 21.28 21.59 15.91
N THR A 69 21.18 20.27 15.82
CA THR A 69 21.72 19.50 14.70
C THR A 69 20.57 19.06 13.78
N LEU A 70 20.86 19.06 12.48
CA LEU A 70 19.98 18.52 11.46
C LEU A 70 20.54 17.17 11.03
N GLN A 71 19.67 16.17 10.92
CA GLN A 71 20.02 14.86 10.39
C GLN A 71 19.25 14.62 9.10
N ARG A 72 19.91 13.99 8.13
CA ARG A 72 19.28 13.55 6.88
C ARG A 72 18.99 12.06 7.00
N LEU A 73 17.72 11.70 6.98
CA LEU A 73 17.28 10.32 6.82
C LEU A 73 17.07 10.07 5.34
N SER A 74 17.81 9.11 4.77
CA SER A 74 17.69 8.75 3.36
C SER A 74 17.54 7.24 3.21
N GLY A 75 16.80 6.81 2.19
CA GLY A 75 16.72 5.40 1.83
C GLY A 75 16.10 5.17 0.46
N ASN A 76 16.11 3.92 0.02
CA ASN A 76 15.55 3.50 -1.26
C ASN A 76 14.13 2.97 -1.07
N LEU A 77 13.22 3.34 -1.98
CA LEU A 77 11.86 2.86 -2.04
C LEU A 77 11.82 1.56 -2.85
N PRO A 78 11.58 0.39 -2.21
CA PRO A 78 11.52 -0.87 -2.94
C PRO A 78 10.20 -0.97 -3.73
N ALA A 79 10.25 -1.65 -4.87
CA ALA A 79 9.03 -1.96 -5.62
C ALA A 79 8.16 -2.97 -4.83
N THR A 80 6.84 -2.73 -4.80
CA THR A 80 5.85 -3.71 -4.34
C THR A 80 5.16 -4.31 -5.56
N ARG A 81 5.27 -5.63 -5.72
CA ARG A 81 4.72 -6.35 -6.86
C ARG A 81 4.12 -7.66 -6.38
N VAL A 82 2.90 -7.96 -6.82
CA VAL A 82 2.22 -9.24 -6.58
C VAL A 82 1.58 -9.65 -7.90
N LYS A 83 1.68 -10.93 -8.24
CA LYS A 83 1.11 -11.51 -9.45
C LYS A 83 0.47 -12.86 -9.11
N ARG A 84 -0.71 -13.11 -9.65
CA ARG A 84 -1.28 -14.45 -9.81
C ARG A 84 -1.39 -14.78 -11.28
N THR A 85 -1.19 -16.06 -11.60
CA THR A 85 -1.33 -16.61 -12.95
C THR A 85 -2.40 -17.68 -12.94
N MET A 86 -3.20 -17.71 -13.99
CA MET A 86 -4.18 -18.74 -14.21
C MET A 86 -3.75 -19.55 -15.43
N ASP A 87 -3.42 -20.83 -15.21
CA ASP A 87 -3.06 -21.76 -16.28
C ASP A 87 -4.30 -22.24 -17.04
N GLU A 88 -4.14 -22.85 -18.21
CA GLU A 88 -5.28 -23.23 -19.07
C GLU A 88 -6.26 -24.19 -18.38
N ASN A 89 -5.75 -25.09 -17.53
CA ASN A 89 -6.58 -25.98 -16.73
C ASN A 89 -7.42 -25.22 -15.70
N ALA A 90 -6.84 -24.20 -15.05
CA ALA A 90 -7.55 -23.38 -14.08
C ALA A 90 -8.60 -22.49 -14.76
N ILE A 91 -8.30 -21.96 -15.95
CA ILE A 91 -9.26 -21.22 -16.77
C ILE A 91 -10.45 -22.11 -17.16
N ASN A 92 -10.18 -23.33 -17.64
CA ASN A 92 -11.23 -24.27 -17.99
C ASN A 92 -12.11 -24.62 -16.79
N ASN A 93 -11.50 -24.91 -15.63
CA ASN A 93 -12.23 -25.18 -14.40
C ASN A 93 -13.10 -23.99 -13.97
N TYR A 94 -12.59 -22.77 -14.07
CA TYR A 94 -13.35 -21.55 -13.79
C TYR A 94 -14.56 -21.42 -14.72
N LEU A 95 -14.38 -21.60 -16.04
CA LEU A 95 -15.46 -21.50 -17.01
C LEU A 95 -16.53 -22.57 -16.81
N VAL A 96 -16.13 -23.81 -16.53
CA VAL A 96 -17.06 -24.90 -16.20
C VAL A 96 -17.83 -24.55 -14.94
N ALA A 97 -17.15 -24.18 -13.86
CA ALA A 97 -17.79 -23.83 -12.60
C ALA A 97 -18.75 -22.63 -12.76
N LYS A 98 -18.35 -21.59 -13.49
CA LYS A 98 -19.19 -20.43 -13.81
C LYS A 98 -20.47 -20.82 -14.55
N ASN A 99 -20.38 -21.75 -15.50
CA ASN A 99 -21.55 -22.21 -16.27
C ASN A 99 -22.44 -23.16 -15.46
N THR A 100 -21.88 -23.92 -14.53
CA THR A 100 -22.63 -24.77 -13.61
C THR A 100 -23.41 -23.95 -12.59
N ILE A 101 -22.82 -22.86 -12.10
CA ILE A 101 -23.42 -21.96 -11.13
C ILE A 101 -24.37 -21.02 -11.87
N LYS A 102 -25.59 -21.50 -12.11
CA LYS A 102 -26.55 -20.79 -12.96
C LYS A 102 -27.03 -19.45 -12.39
N ASN A 103 -27.20 -19.31 -11.06
CA ASN A 103 -27.65 -18.06 -10.40
C ASN A 103 -27.58 -18.07 -8.86
N ASP A 104 -26.97 -19.09 -8.23
CA ASP A 104 -26.90 -19.14 -6.76
C ASP A 104 -25.87 -18.13 -6.24
N ALA A 105 -26.32 -17.12 -5.50
CA ALA A 105 -25.49 -16.02 -5.03
C ALA A 105 -24.33 -16.49 -4.15
N ASP A 106 -24.56 -17.52 -3.32
CA ASP A 106 -23.54 -18.06 -2.42
C ASP A 106 -22.46 -18.80 -3.20
N MET A 107 -22.85 -19.57 -4.21
CA MET A 107 -21.90 -20.29 -5.07
C MET A 107 -21.10 -19.32 -5.95
N VAL A 108 -21.69 -18.22 -6.42
CA VAL A 108 -20.97 -17.15 -7.12
C VAL A 108 -19.97 -16.47 -6.19
N ALA A 109 -20.31 -16.25 -4.92
CA ALA A 109 -19.39 -15.69 -3.94
C ALA A 109 -18.20 -16.61 -3.67
N LEU A 110 -18.41 -17.93 -3.58
CA LEU A 110 -17.32 -18.92 -3.46
C LEU A 110 -16.43 -18.96 -4.70
N LEU A 111 -17.02 -18.88 -5.90
CA LEU A 111 -16.25 -18.81 -7.13
C LEU A 111 -15.38 -17.55 -7.18
N ASN A 112 -15.94 -16.40 -6.81
CA ASN A 112 -15.22 -15.13 -6.73
C ASN A 112 -14.15 -15.12 -5.61
N MET A 113 -14.36 -15.88 -4.53
CA MET A 113 -13.33 -16.04 -3.49
C MET A 113 -12.10 -16.79 -4.01
N VAL A 114 -12.31 -17.82 -4.84
CA VAL A 114 -11.21 -18.64 -5.38
C VAL A 114 -10.53 -17.96 -6.57
N PHE A 115 -11.29 -17.35 -7.48
CA PHE A 115 -10.80 -16.79 -8.74
C PHE A 115 -10.82 -15.25 -8.81
N GLY A 116 -11.03 -14.56 -7.69
CA GLY A 116 -10.99 -13.10 -7.56
C GLY A 116 -9.57 -12.52 -7.55
N ASP A 117 -8.81 -12.75 -8.62
CA ASP A 117 -7.38 -12.41 -8.64
C ASP A 117 -7.09 -10.91 -8.54
N ILE A 118 -7.97 -10.06 -9.09
CA ILE A 118 -7.82 -8.60 -9.01
C ILE A 118 -7.88 -8.15 -7.53
N ASP A 119 -8.89 -8.63 -6.81
CA ASP A 119 -9.10 -8.29 -5.40
C ASP A 119 -7.93 -8.81 -4.56
N PHE A 120 -7.49 -10.04 -4.82
CA PHE A 120 -6.34 -10.62 -4.14
C PHE A 120 -5.08 -9.79 -4.31
N VAL A 121 -4.76 -9.37 -5.54
CA VAL A 121 -3.54 -8.59 -5.82
C VAL A 121 -3.58 -7.24 -5.11
N VAL A 122 -4.71 -6.54 -5.15
CA VAL A 122 -4.86 -5.23 -4.47
C VAL A 122 -4.73 -5.40 -2.96
N GLU A 123 -5.44 -6.35 -2.36
CA GLU A 123 -5.41 -6.60 -0.92
C GLU A 123 -4.02 -7.05 -0.45
N SER A 124 -3.31 -7.85 -1.25
CA SER A 124 -1.94 -8.28 -0.97
C SER A 124 -0.95 -7.12 -0.94
N VAL A 125 -1.08 -6.17 -1.88
CA VAL A 125 -0.23 -4.96 -1.91
C VAL A 125 -0.50 -4.11 -0.69
N GLN A 126 -1.76 -3.94 -0.33
CA GLN A 126 -2.13 -3.14 0.83
C GLN A 126 -1.74 -3.82 2.16
N GLN A 127 -1.74 -5.17 2.26
CA GLN A 127 -1.38 -5.96 3.47
C GLN A 127 0.08 -5.85 3.91
N ARG A 128 0.96 -5.39 3.01
CA ARG A 128 2.35 -5.13 3.37
C ARG A 128 2.50 -3.96 4.35
N CYS A 129 1.55 -3.05 4.36
CA CYS A 129 1.56 -1.81 5.15
C CYS A 129 0.60 -1.91 6.33
#